data_AF-A0AA39H2V8-F1
#
_entry.id   AF-A0AA39H2V8-F1
#
_cell.length_a   1.000
_cell.length_b   1.000
_cell.length_c   1.000
_cell.angle_alpha   90.00
_cell.angle_beta   90.00
_cell.angle_gamma   90.00
#
_symmetry.space_group_name_H-M   'P 1'
#
loop_
_entity.id
_entity.type
_entity.pdbx_description
1 polymer ?
#
loop_
_entity_poly.entity_id
_entity_poly.type
_entity_poly.pdbx_seq_one_letter_code
_entity_poly.pdbx_strand_id
1 'polypeptide(L)'
;MDSVPYSFIDGVVLLLHNNTLNRLADSISSVSWKQIIDHHSINRCSVFLDVWSAGDEIECAFLQWGTSRVFVKGMKPGRHYVPLEKLEKIGPRFLRFKGVRTTFPRYPLPEANNCILSLKSTSDILKLVRRYAINDELDIISVCDATEFQKSILGCLKEISFQRVLLCYNGIATEHLVRDNIDNNPRLMNLKLYGRWPVSILPSIRKYLLRSNRTAYSGNNLYLTFVVQSDFFKDLLEAWKKGEGTRGCIIYNLPPDAHKYREFMTEDDKGTQYLFVRNESRKALVYCDLSHPAWACIRFYKCSCGEFDCAWKMNLPRLHRF
;
A
#
# COMPACT_ATOMS: atom_id res chain seq x y z
N MET A 1 -2.74 -33.43 -6.88
CA MET A 1 -3.39 -32.13 -7.16
C MET A 1 -4.64 -32.30 -8.01
N ASP A 2 -4.66 -33.24 -8.96
CA ASP A 2 -5.78 -33.41 -9.90
C ASP A 2 -7.05 -34.03 -9.28
N SER A 3 -6.96 -34.63 -8.09
CA SER A 3 -8.11 -35.16 -7.34
C SER A 3 -8.84 -34.11 -6.49
N VAL A 4 -8.34 -32.87 -6.43
CA VAL A 4 -8.95 -31.80 -5.63
C VAL A 4 -10.20 -31.28 -6.36
N PRO A 5 -11.35 -31.16 -5.66
CA PRO A 5 -12.57 -30.65 -6.28
C PRO A 5 -12.37 -29.26 -6.91
N TYR A 6 -12.94 -29.05 -8.10
CA TYR A 6 -12.85 -27.78 -8.83
C TYR A 6 -13.28 -26.58 -7.97
N SER A 7 -14.37 -26.73 -7.21
CA SER A 7 -14.90 -25.68 -6.32
C SER A 7 -13.93 -25.27 -5.22
N PHE A 8 -13.14 -26.21 -4.70
CA PHE A 8 -12.11 -25.90 -3.71
C PHE A 8 -10.97 -25.11 -4.36
N ILE A 9 -10.48 -25.56 -5.52
CA ILE A 9 -9.41 -24.85 -6.24
C ILE A 9 -9.87 -23.43 -6.59
N ASP A 10 -11.10 -23.29 -7.08
CA ASP A 10 -11.71 -21.98 -7.38
C ASP A 10 -11.75 -21.07 -6.15
N GLY A 11 -12.20 -21.59 -5.01
CA GLY A 11 -12.23 -20.86 -3.74
C GLY A 11 -10.84 -20.42 -3.26
N VAL A 12 -9.82 -21.27 -3.40
CA VAL A 12 -8.43 -20.92 -3.06
C VAL A 12 -7.90 -19.86 -4.02
N VAL A 13 -8.04 -20.09 -5.33
CA VAL A 13 -7.57 -19.17 -6.37
C VAL A 13 -8.20 -17.80 -6.18
N LEU A 14 -9.50 -17.72 -5.84
CA LEU A 14 -10.24 -16.49 -5.54
C LEU A 14 -9.49 -15.57 -4.56
N LEU A 15 -8.84 -16.14 -3.54
CA LEU A 15 -8.14 -15.41 -2.47
C LEU A 15 -6.74 -14.93 -2.85
N LEU A 16 -6.14 -15.49 -3.90
CA LEU A 16 -4.78 -15.14 -4.29
C LEU A 16 -4.72 -13.76 -4.94
N HIS A 17 -3.66 -12.99 -4.71
CA HIS A 17 -3.43 -11.75 -5.44
C HIS A 17 -3.03 -12.01 -6.91
N ASN A 18 -3.24 -11.03 -7.80
CA ASN A 18 -2.87 -11.15 -9.22
C ASN A 18 -1.40 -11.50 -9.44
N ASN A 19 -0.48 -10.95 -8.65
CA ASN A 19 0.95 -11.27 -8.78
C ASN A 19 1.25 -12.74 -8.46
N THR A 20 0.60 -13.28 -7.43
CA THR A 20 0.72 -14.69 -7.08
C THR A 20 0.09 -15.57 -8.15
N LEU A 21 -1.09 -15.20 -8.65
CA LEU A 21 -1.73 -15.93 -9.73
C LEU A 21 -0.89 -15.98 -11.01
N ASN A 22 -0.31 -14.86 -11.41
CA ASN A 22 0.53 -14.81 -12.61
C ASN A 22 1.76 -15.71 -12.45
N ARG A 23 2.39 -15.72 -11.27
CA ARG A 23 3.52 -16.64 -11.00
C ARG A 23 3.09 -18.10 -11.01
N LEU A 24 1.90 -18.41 -10.48
CA LEU A 24 1.36 -19.77 -10.47
C LEU A 24 0.96 -20.24 -11.88
N ALA A 25 0.42 -19.36 -12.72
CA ALA A 25 0.05 -19.67 -14.10
C ALA A 25 1.23 -20.23 -14.92
N ASP A 26 2.43 -19.71 -14.65
CA ASP A 26 3.69 -20.09 -15.31
C ASP A 26 4.32 -21.37 -14.71
N SER A 27 3.96 -21.75 -13.48
CA SER A 27 4.65 -22.82 -12.72
C SER A 27 3.81 -24.07 -12.45
N ILE A 28 2.47 -23.98 -12.50
CA ILE A 28 1.59 -25.12 -12.27
C ILE A 28 1.44 -25.98 -13.54
N SER A 29 1.74 -27.27 -13.41
CA SER A 29 1.59 -28.28 -14.45
C SER A 29 0.27 -29.05 -14.40
N SER A 30 -0.43 -29.04 -13.25
CA SER A 30 -1.72 -29.71 -13.10
C SER A 30 -2.78 -29.05 -13.98
N VAL A 31 -3.47 -29.85 -14.80
CA VAL A 31 -4.43 -29.35 -15.81
C VAL A 31 -5.60 -28.64 -15.15
N SER A 32 -6.17 -29.20 -14.09
CA SER A 32 -7.33 -28.61 -13.39
C SER A 32 -7.00 -27.28 -12.72
N TRP A 33 -5.85 -27.20 -12.05
CA TRP A 33 -5.37 -25.97 -11.45
C TRP A 33 -5.04 -24.92 -12.50
N LYS A 34 -4.35 -25.32 -13.58
CA LYS A 34 -3.98 -24.41 -14.66
C LYS A 34 -5.21 -23.78 -15.32
N GLN A 35 -6.24 -24.57 -15.61
CA GLN A 35 -7.49 -24.05 -16.18
C GLN A 35 -8.14 -22.98 -15.29
N ILE A 36 -8.22 -23.21 -13.97
CA ILE A 36 -8.83 -22.26 -13.03
C ILE A 36 -7.97 -21.01 -12.88
N ILE A 37 -6.65 -21.18 -12.76
CA ILE A 37 -5.71 -20.06 -12.63
C ILE A 37 -5.74 -19.20 -13.89
N ASP A 38 -5.69 -19.82 -15.07
CA ASP A 38 -5.76 -19.11 -16.35
C ASP A 38 -7.13 -18.42 -16.51
N HIS A 39 -8.22 -19.07 -16.09
CA HIS A 39 -9.54 -18.46 -16.08
C HIS A 39 -9.60 -17.22 -15.18
N HIS A 40 -9.05 -17.28 -13.96
CA HIS A 40 -8.99 -16.12 -13.08
C HIS A 40 -8.01 -15.05 -13.55
N SER A 41 -6.85 -15.42 -14.11
CA SER A 41 -5.84 -14.46 -14.56
C SER A 41 -6.35 -13.61 -15.72
N ILE A 42 -7.15 -14.21 -16.62
CA ILE A 42 -7.75 -13.53 -17.78
C ILE A 42 -8.95 -12.68 -17.37
N ASN A 43 -9.85 -13.21 -16.53
CA ASN A 43 -11.16 -12.58 -16.30
C ASN A 43 -11.19 -11.60 -15.12
N ARG A 44 -10.15 -11.57 -14.27
CA ARG A 44 -10.13 -10.67 -13.11
C ARG A 44 -10.06 -9.20 -13.50
N CYS A 45 -10.93 -8.42 -12.87
CA CYS A 45 -10.98 -6.98 -13.02
C CYS A 45 -10.68 -6.31 -11.68
N SER A 46 -9.58 -5.58 -11.58
CA SER A 46 -9.24 -4.79 -10.39
C SER A 46 -9.60 -3.33 -10.60
N VAL A 47 -10.45 -2.78 -9.73
CA VAL A 47 -10.96 -1.41 -9.86
C VAL A 47 -10.78 -0.61 -8.59
N PHE A 48 -10.62 0.70 -8.73
CA PHE A 48 -10.77 1.69 -7.68
C PHE A 48 -12.06 2.48 -7.91
N LEU A 49 -12.65 3.02 -6.86
CA LEU A 49 -13.67 4.05 -6.98
C LEU A 49 -12.99 5.42 -6.92
N ASP A 50 -12.88 6.10 -8.05
CA ASP A 50 -12.43 7.50 -8.09
C ASP A 50 -13.64 8.38 -7.78
N VAL A 51 -13.51 9.30 -6.82
CA VAL A 51 -14.56 10.20 -6.35
C VAL A 51 -14.07 11.64 -6.39
N TRP A 52 -14.90 12.55 -6.90
CA TRP A 52 -14.61 13.98 -6.97
C TRP A 52 -15.89 14.81 -6.76
N SER A 53 -15.72 16.11 -6.56
CA SER A 53 -16.82 17.07 -6.50
C SER A 53 -16.97 17.75 -7.86
N ALA A 54 -18.21 17.91 -8.31
CA ALA A 54 -18.59 18.60 -9.54
C ALA A 54 -19.56 19.73 -9.18
N GLY A 55 -19.01 20.86 -8.74
CA GLY A 55 -19.81 21.91 -8.08
C GLY A 55 -20.34 21.40 -6.74
N ASP A 56 -21.65 21.50 -6.54
CA ASP A 56 -22.34 21.02 -5.33
C ASP A 56 -22.64 19.51 -5.37
N GLU A 57 -22.42 18.85 -6.52
CA GLU A 57 -22.65 17.43 -6.69
C GLU A 57 -21.41 16.59 -6.37
N ILE A 58 -21.65 15.33 -6.03
CA ILE A 58 -20.63 14.32 -5.83
C ILE A 58 -20.69 13.36 -7.01
N GLU A 59 -19.59 13.20 -7.71
CA GLU A 59 -19.49 12.27 -8.82
C GLU A 59 -18.46 11.19 -8.51
N CYS A 60 -18.66 10.02 -9.10
CA CYS A 60 -17.68 8.96 -9.04
C CYS A 60 -17.68 8.12 -10.31
N ALA A 61 -16.59 7.41 -10.54
CA ALA A 61 -16.50 6.40 -11.57
C ALA A 61 -15.53 5.29 -11.14
N PHE A 62 -15.73 4.09 -11.67
CA PHE A 62 -14.81 2.99 -11.40
C PHE A 62 -13.64 3.05 -12.35
N LEU A 63 -12.43 3.12 -11.80
CA LEU A 63 -11.19 3.12 -12.54
C LEU A 63 -10.55 1.74 -12.51
N GLN A 64 -10.40 1.11 -13.67
CA GLN A 64 -9.62 -0.11 -13.80
C GLN A 64 -8.14 0.23 -14.05
N TRP A 65 -7.25 -0.39 -13.25
CA TRP A 65 -5.83 -0.39 -13.55
C TRP A 65 -5.49 -1.62 -14.38
N GLY A 66 -5.05 -1.39 -15.63
CA GLY A 66 -4.42 -2.43 -16.44
C GLY A 66 -3.17 -2.93 -15.73
N THR A 67 -3.22 -4.12 -15.14
CA THR A 67 -2.11 -4.67 -14.34
C THR A 67 -1.40 -5.86 -14.98
N SER A 68 -1.82 -6.42 -16.12
CA SER A 68 -1.13 -7.59 -16.66
C SER A 68 -1.41 -7.90 -18.13
N ARG A 69 -0.31 -8.11 -18.86
CA ARG A 69 0.01 -8.93 -20.06
C ARG A 69 -1.03 -9.28 -21.14
N VAL A 70 -2.32 -9.38 -20.85
CA VAL A 70 -3.34 -9.52 -21.90
C VAL A 70 -3.63 -8.12 -22.45
N PHE A 71 -2.63 -7.58 -23.14
CA PHE A 71 -2.86 -6.54 -24.10
C PHE A 71 -3.86 -7.14 -25.10
N VAL A 72 -5.13 -6.73 -25.00
CA VAL A 72 -5.92 -6.67 -26.23
C VAL A 72 -5.07 -5.80 -27.15
N LYS A 73 -4.52 -6.42 -28.19
CA LYS A 73 -3.59 -5.83 -29.15
C LYS A 73 -4.11 -4.42 -29.51
N GLY A 74 -3.47 -3.37 -28.99
CA GLY A 74 -3.87 -1.97 -29.22
C GLY A 74 -4.19 -1.11 -27.99
N MET A 75 -4.42 -1.67 -26.79
CA MET A 75 -4.63 -0.84 -25.58
C MET A 75 -3.29 -0.38 -24.98
N LYS A 76 -3.05 0.94 -24.96
CA LYS A 76 -1.92 1.54 -24.25
C LYS A 76 -2.04 1.26 -22.74
N PRO A 77 -0.93 1.04 -22.02
CA PRO A 77 -0.97 1.00 -20.55
C PRO A 77 -1.56 2.32 -20.07
N GLY A 78 -2.79 2.25 -19.56
CA GLY A 78 -3.63 3.41 -19.35
C GLY A 78 -4.70 3.13 -18.32
N ARG A 79 -5.08 4.18 -17.61
CA ARG A 79 -6.22 4.22 -16.71
C ARG A 79 -7.48 4.29 -17.58
N HIS A 80 -8.42 3.37 -17.41
CA HIS A 80 -9.69 3.41 -18.12
C HIS A 80 -10.83 3.31 -17.12
N TYR A 81 -11.84 4.15 -17.33
CA TYR A 81 -13.07 4.10 -16.58
C TYR A 81 -13.95 2.96 -17.10
N VAL A 82 -14.67 2.30 -16.19
CA VAL A 82 -15.51 1.15 -16.50
C VAL A 82 -16.95 1.47 -16.10
N PRO A 83 -17.92 1.35 -17.03
CA PRO A 83 -19.33 1.53 -16.70
C PRO A 83 -19.80 0.54 -15.64
N LEU A 84 -20.72 0.96 -14.79
CA LEU A 84 -21.25 0.14 -13.69
C LEU A 84 -21.84 -1.17 -14.20
N GLU A 85 -22.57 -1.14 -15.31
CA GLU A 85 -23.24 -2.30 -15.92
C GLU A 85 -22.23 -3.36 -16.35
N LYS A 86 -21.03 -2.94 -16.79
CA LYS A 86 -19.96 -3.86 -17.15
C LYS A 86 -19.39 -4.55 -15.90
N LEU A 87 -19.28 -3.84 -14.78
CA LEU A 87 -18.84 -4.44 -13.52
C LEU A 87 -19.87 -5.43 -12.98
N GLU A 88 -21.16 -5.11 -13.09
CA GLU A 88 -22.24 -6.01 -12.70
C GLU A 88 -22.23 -7.31 -13.52
N LYS A 89 -21.92 -7.24 -14.83
CA LYS A 89 -21.75 -8.41 -15.69
C LYS A 89 -20.53 -9.27 -15.35
N ILE A 90 -19.43 -8.66 -14.88
CA ILE A 90 -18.23 -9.41 -14.44
C ILE A 90 -18.55 -10.22 -13.17
N GLY A 91 -19.39 -9.66 -12.29
CA GLY A 91 -19.81 -10.30 -11.05
C GLY A 91 -18.73 -10.31 -9.96
N PRO A 92 -19.13 -10.59 -8.71
CA PRO A 92 -18.26 -10.50 -7.54
C PRO A 92 -17.10 -11.51 -7.56
N ARG A 93 -17.26 -12.63 -8.29
CA ARG A 93 -16.24 -13.67 -8.41
C ARG A 93 -14.94 -13.15 -9.03
N PHE A 94 -15.02 -12.31 -10.06
CA PHE A 94 -13.84 -11.79 -10.78
C PHE A 94 -13.52 -10.33 -10.49
N LEU A 95 -14.48 -9.60 -9.92
CA LEU A 95 -14.27 -8.22 -9.51
C LEU A 95 -13.41 -8.13 -8.24
N ARG A 96 -12.41 -7.25 -8.26
CA ARG A 96 -11.53 -6.95 -7.13
C ARG A 96 -11.55 -5.45 -6.88
N PHE A 97 -12.37 -5.05 -5.92
CA PHE A 97 -12.36 -3.69 -5.44
C PHE A 97 -11.08 -3.44 -4.65
N LYS A 98 -10.27 -2.48 -5.09
CA LYS A 98 -8.96 -2.18 -4.52
C LYS A 98 -8.99 -0.99 -3.58
N GLY A 99 -10.02 -0.16 -3.62
CA GLY A 99 -10.08 0.99 -2.74
C GLY A 99 -10.80 2.19 -3.30
N VAL A 100 -10.75 3.27 -2.52
CA VAL A 100 -11.32 4.57 -2.87
C VAL A 100 -10.20 5.55 -3.16
N ARG A 101 -10.35 6.35 -4.21
CA ARG A 101 -9.46 7.45 -4.52
C ARG A 101 -10.24 8.75 -4.55
N THR A 102 -9.69 9.79 -3.94
CA THR A 102 -10.20 11.15 -4.15
C THR A 102 -9.31 11.83 -5.19
N THR A 103 -9.92 12.43 -6.20
CA THR A 103 -9.21 13.06 -7.33
C THR A 103 -9.69 14.49 -7.53
N PHE A 104 -8.87 15.32 -8.17
CA PHE A 104 -9.27 16.68 -8.53
C PHE A 104 -10.36 16.66 -9.61
N PRO A 105 -11.31 17.63 -9.59
CA PRO A 105 -12.37 17.75 -10.59
C PRO A 105 -11.87 17.99 -12.02
N ARG A 106 -10.62 18.40 -12.20
CA ARG A 106 -10.13 18.93 -13.48
C ARG A 106 -9.95 17.91 -14.60
N TYR A 107 -10.19 16.61 -14.36
CA TYR A 107 -10.02 15.58 -15.39
C TYR A 107 -10.88 14.33 -15.18
N PRO A 108 -12.22 14.35 -15.27
CA PRO A 108 -12.83 13.23 -15.96
C PRO A 108 -12.24 13.25 -17.37
N LEU A 109 -11.45 12.23 -17.71
CA LEU A 109 -11.06 12.05 -19.10
C LEU A 109 -12.36 12.04 -19.92
N PRO A 110 -12.43 12.64 -21.12
CA PRO A 110 -13.64 12.59 -21.95
C PRO A 110 -14.21 11.16 -22.11
N GLU A 111 -13.35 10.16 -21.97
CA GLU A 111 -13.63 8.72 -21.92
C GLU A 111 -14.53 8.29 -20.75
N ALA A 112 -14.66 9.10 -19.70
CA ALA A 112 -15.41 8.81 -18.49
C ALA A 112 -16.91 9.12 -18.60
N ASN A 113 -17.36 9.89 -19.59
CA ASN A 113 -18.74 10.42 -19.61
C ASN A 113 -19.83 9.35 -19.46
N ASN A 114 -19.64 8.16 -20.05
CA ASN A 114 -20.59 7.04 -19.93
C ASN A 114 -20.36 6.14 -18.69
N CYS A 115 -19.44 6.51 -17.81
CA CYS A 115 -19.07 5.79 -16.60
C CYS A 115 -19.32 6.58 -15.31
N ILE A 116 -19.69 7.87 -15.43
CA ILE A 116 -19.91 8.77 -14.29
C ILE A 116 -21.23 8.40 -13.62
N LEU A 117 -21.18 8.33 -12.29
CA LEU A 117 -22.33 8.17 -11.42
C LEU A 117 -22.44 9.42 -10.55
N SER A 118 -23.56 10.14 -10.68
CA SER A 118 -23.91 11.23 -9.78
C SER A 118 -24.49 10.67 -8.48
N LEU A 119 -23.90 11.05 -7.36
CA LEU A 119 -24.28 10.62 -6.01
C LEU A 119 -24.94 11.77 -5.28
N LYS A 120 -26.00 11.46 -4.53
CA LYS A 120 -26.77 12.47 -3.78
C LYS A 120 -26.09 12.86 -2.46
N SER A 121 -25.26 11.96 -1.92
CA SER A 121 -24.58 12.18 -0.64
C SER A 121 -23.32 11.34 -0.51
N THR A 122 -22.48 11.71 0.46
CA THR A 122 -21.30 10.92 0.85
C THR A 122 -21.66 9.54 1.40
N SER A 123 -22.88 9.35 1.91
CA SER A 123 -23.34 8.03 2.39
C SER A 123 -23.55 7.03 1.24
N ASP A 124 -23.83 7.51 0.03
CA ASP A 124 -23.97 6.65 -1.16
C ASP A 124 -22.62 6.06 -1.59
N ILE A 125 -21.51 6.77 -1.32
CA ILE A 125 -20.15 6.23 -1.50
C ILE A 125 -19.94 5.05 -0.56
N LEU A 126 -20.32 5.18 0.71
CA LEU A 126 -20.17 4.09 1.68
C LEU A 126 -21.00 2.86 1.26
N LYS A 127 -22.21 3.05 0.72
CA LYS A 127 -23.01 1.96 0.16
C LYS A 127 -22.31 1.28 -1.01
N LEU A 128 -21.74 2.04 -1.95
CA LEU A 128 -20.98 1.49 -3.07
C LEU A 128 -19.75 0.73 -2.61
N VAL A 129 -18.98 1.30 -1.68
CA VAL A 129 -17.80 0.63 -1.13
C VAL A 129 -18.21 -0.67 -0.45
N ARG A 130 -19.22 -0.67 0.42
CA ARG A 130 -19.72 -1.89 1.08
C ARG A 130 -20.20 -2.95 0.09
N ARG A 131 -20.86 -2.52 -0.99
CA ARG A 131 -21.34 -3.42 -2.05
C ARG A 131 -20.19 -4.15 -2.76
N TYR A 132 -19.07 -3.48 -3.00
CA TYR A 132 -17.97 -4.01 -3.83
C TYR A 132 -16.75 -4.46 -3.04
N ALA A 133 -16.58 -4.01 -1.81
CA ALA A 133 -15.52 -4.39 -0.87
C ALA A 133 -15.77 -5.77 -0.25
N ILE A 134 -16.05 -6.76 -1.09
CA ILE A 134 -16.27 -8.15 -0.65
C ILE A 134 -14.95 -8.80 -0.18
N ASN A 135 -13.80 -8.19 -0.53
CA ASN A 135 -12.47 -8.64 -0.14
C ASN A 135 -11.82 -7.65 0.84
N ASP A 136 -11.02 -8.18 1.76
CA ASP A 136 -10.40 -7.47 2.88
C ASP A 136 -9.25 -6.50 2.51
N GLU A 137 -8.94 -6.34 1.22
CA GLU A 137 -7.77 -5.60 0.71
C GLU A 137 -8.14 -4.23 0.15
N LEU A 138 -8.54 -3.33 1.04
CA LEU A 138 -8.94 -1.99 0.65
C LEU A 138 -7.80 -0.99 0.83
N ASP A 139 -7.66 -0.14 -0.17
CA ASP A 139 -6.81 1.03 -0.14
C ASP A 139 -7.66 2.29 0.01
N ILE A 140 -7.08 3.32 0.61
CA ILE A 140 -7.54 4.68 0.45
C ILE A 140 -6.40 5.52 -0.10
N ILE A 141 -6.69 6.22 -1.20
CA ILE A 141 -5.72 7.06 -1.91
C ILE A 141 -6.28 8.46 -2.06
N SER A 142 -5.82 9.36 -1.20
CA SER A 142 -6.15 10.78 -1.24
C SER A 142 -4.88 11.59 -1.50
N VAL A 143 -4.65 11.93 -2.77
CA VAL A 143 -3.39 12.56 -3.24
C VAL A 143 -3.50 14.06 -3.47
N CYS A 144 -4.62 14.66 -3.12
CA CYS A 144 -4.97 16.03 -3.49
C CYS A 144 -5.12 16.92 -2.26
N ASP A 145 -4.88 18.22 -2.45
CA ASP A 145 -5.16 19.25 -1.47
C ASP A 145 -6.68 19.35 -1.26
N ALA A 146 -7.12 18.81 -0.15
CA ALA A 146 -7.82 19.55 0.88
C ALA A 146 -9.02 20.44 0.54
N THR A 147 -10.03 19.91 -0.16
CA THR A 147 -11.35 20.57 -0.22
C THR A 147 -12.25 20.12 0.95
N GLU A 148 -13.26 20.91 1.33
CA GLU A 148 -14.30 20.49 2.30
C GLU A 148 -14.95 19.16 1.89
N PHE A 149 -15.09 18.94 0.59
CA PHE A 149 -15.54 17.67 0.02
C PHE A 149 -14.71 16.47 0.51
N GLN A 150 -13.38 16.57 0.51
CA GLN A 150 -12.52 15.48 0.97
C GLN A 150 -12.76 15.17 2.45
N LYS A 151 -12.97 16.17 3.31
CA LYS A 151 -13.26 15.95 4.73
C LYS A 151 -14.54 15.13 4.91
N SER A 152 -15.59 15.45 4.15
CA SER A 152 -16.85 14.70 4.18
C SER A 152 -16.69 13.26 3.69
N ILE A 153 -15.88 13.01 2.65
CA ILE A 153 -15.56 11.66 2.19
C ILE A 153 -14.83 10.86 3.27
N LEU A 154 -13.74 11.43 3.82
CA LEU A 154 -12.93 10.75 4.84
C LEU A 154 -13.75 10.45 6.10
N GLY A 155 -14.66 11.36 6.49
CA GLY A 155 -15.59 11.16 7.59
C GLY A 155 -16.51 9.95 7.40
N CYS A 156 -16.97 9.68 6.17
CA CYS A 156 -17.78 8.50 5.86
C CYS A 156 -16.96 7.22 5.74
N LEU A 157 -15.70 7.31 5.32
CA LEU A 157 -14.82 6.15 5.14
C LEU A 157 -14.16 5.67 6.44
N LYS A 158 -14.30 6.39 7.57
CA LYS A 158 -13.73 6.01 8.87
C LYS A 158 -14.18 4.63 9.37
N GLU A 159 -15.36 4.17 8.94
CA GLU A 159 -15.93 2.87 9.30
C GLU A 159 -15.29 1.71 8.52
N ILE A 160 -14.41 2.01 7.58
CA ILE A 160 -13.79 1.04 6.68
C ILE A 160 -12.34 0.84 7.11
N SER A 161 -11.95 -0.42 7.29
CA SER A 161 -10.56 -0.79 7.57
C SER A 161 -9.77 -0.88 6.26
N PHE A 162 -8.80 0.01 6.08
CA PHE A 162 -7.91 0.02 4.92
C PHE A 162 -6.58 -0.68 5.21
N GLN A 163 -6.15 -1.58 4.33
CA GLN A 163 -4.81 -2.15 4.41
C GLN A 163 -3.74 -1.16 3.98
N ARG A 164 -4.07 -0.21 3.10
CA ARG A 164 -3.14 0.80 2.62
C ARG A 164 -3.76 2.18 2.69
N VAL A 165 -3.09 3.08 3.38
CA VAL A 165 -3.54 4.47 3.56
C VAL A 165 -2.51 5.39 2.92
N LEU A 166 -2.94 6.11 1.89
CA LEU A 166 -2.13 7.08 1.13
C LEU A 166 -2.84 8.44 1.22
N LEU A 167 -2.37 9.36 2.06
CA LEU A 167 -3.08 10.61 2.37
C LEU A 167 -2.16 11.83 2.33
N CYS A 168 -2.61 12.90 1.67
CA CYS A 168 -2.11 14.26 1.89
C CYS A 168 -2.69 14.85 3.18
N TYR A 169 -1.88 15.56 3.97
CA TYR A 169 -2.36 16.25 5.15
C TYR A 169 -3.37 17.34 4.77
N ASN A 170 -4.55 17.30 5.37
CA ASN A 170 -5.63 18.26 5.24
C ASN A 170 -6.28 18.54 6.60
N GLY A 171 -5.45 18.91 7.59
CA GLY A 171 -5.94 19.24 8.92
C GLY A 171 -6.40 18.04 9.75
N ILE A 172 -7.17 18.35 10.79
CA ILE A 172 -7.51 17.43 11.89
C ILE A 172 -8.26 16.19 11.40
N ALA A 173 -9.12 16.31 10.38
CA ALA A 173 -9.87 15.16 9.86
C ALA A 173 -8.96 14.06 9.30
N THR A 174 -7.92 14.44 8.53
CA THR A 174 -6.92 13.48 8.04
C THR A 174 -6.05 12.93 9.18
N GLU A 175 -5.73 13.76 10.18
CA GLU A 175 -4.98 13.34 11.36
C GLU A 175 -5.73 12.28 12.17
N HIS A 176 -7.02 12.50 12.44
CA HIS A 176 -7.89 11.56 13.13
C HIS A 176 -8.01 10.25 12.36
N LEU A 177 -8.26 10.29 11.05
CA LEU A 177 -8.35 9.07 10.25
C LEU A 177 -7.06 8.23 10.29
N VAL A 178 -5.88 8.88 10.26
CA VAL A 178 -4.60 8.16 10.38
C VAL A 178 -4.43 7.56 11.76
N ARG A 179 -4.73 8.31 12.83
CA ARG A 179 -4.67 7.81 14.20
C ARG A 179 -5.61 6.62 14.42
N ASP A 180 -6.86 6.76 14.00
CA ASP A 180 -7.87 5.71 14.11
C ASP A 180 -7.44 4.45 13.38
N ASN A 181 -6.86 4.56 12.18
CA ASN A 181 -6.33 3.40 11.46
C ASN A 181 -5.09 2.81 12.15
N ILE A 182 -4.18 3.63 12.66
CA ILE A 182 -3.01 3.10 13.40
C ILE A 182 -3.45 2.33 14.65
N ASP A 183 -4.38 2.89 15.41
CA ASP A 183 -4.79 2.34 16.69
C ASP A 183 -5.72 1.13 16.54
N ASN A 184 -6.73 1.25 15.68
CA ASN A 184 -7.84 0.31 15.61
C ASN A 184 -7.79 -0.67 14.44
N ASN A 185 -6.93 -0.45 13.43
CA ASN A 185 -6.87 -1.31 12.25
C ASN A 185 -5.63 -2.23 12.28
N PRO A 186 -5.77 -3.50 12.70
CA PRO A 186 -4.66 -4.46 12.76
C PRO A 186 -4.15 -4.86 11.36
N ARG A 187 -4.93 -4.60 10.31
CA ARG A 187 -4.63 -4.96 8.92
C ARG A 187 -3.93 -3.85 8.15
N LEU A 188 -3.74 -2.66 8.73
CA LEU A 188 -3.03 -1.56 8.08
C LEU A 188 -1.58 -1.97 7.81
N MET A 189 -1.22 -2.24 6.56
CA MET A 189 0.12 -2.65 6.12
C MET A 189 0.94 -1.49 5.56
N ASN A 190 0.33 -0.53 4.86
CA ASN A 190 1.06 0.54 4.19
C ASN A 190 0.51 1.89 4.61
N LEU A 191 1.39 2.79 5.03
CA LEU A 191 1.03 4.13 5.43
C LEU A 191 1.91 5.12 4.70
N LYS A 192 1.32 6.00 3.91
CA LYS A 192 2.05 6.99 3.14
C LYS A 192 1.39 8.34 3.33
N LEU A 193 2.14 9.25 3.92
CA LEU A 193 1.71 10.54 4.41
C LEU A 193 2.44 11.63 3.61
N TYR A 194 1.67 12.35 2.80
CA TYR A 194 2.15 13.45 1.96
C TYR A 194 1.81 14.82 2.54
N GLY A 195 2.55 15.85 2.16
CA GLY A 195 2.35 17.22 2.64
C GLY A 195 2.98 17.48 4.00
N ARG A 196 2.53 18.54 4.67
CA ARG A 196 3.08 19.05 5.94
C ARG A 196 2.27 18.54 7.13
N TRP A 197 2.51 17.30 7.54
CA TRP A 197 1.88 16.74 8.74
C TRP A 197 2.42 17.39 10.02
N PRO A 198 1.58 17.59 11.05
CA PRO A 198 2.01 18.16 12.32
C PRO A 198 2.87 17.16 13.10
N VAL A 199 3.83 17.67 13.88
CA VAL A 199 4.74 16.86 14.71
C VAL A 199 3.96 15.97 15.71
N SER A 200 2.74 16.36 16.09
CA SER A 200 1.81 15.60 16.94
C SER A 200 1.44 14.21 16.39
N ILE A 201 1.67 13.91 15.11
CA ILE A 201 1.40 12.58 14.54
C ILE A 201 2.54 11.59 14.81
N LEU A 202 3.75 12.07 15.11
CA LEU A 202 4.93 11.22 15.28
C LEU A 202 4.77 10.14 16.36
N PRO A 203 4.17 10.40 17.54
CA PRO A 203 3.93 9.34 18.52
C PRO A 203 3.05 8.19 17.99
N SER A 204 2.02 8.51 17.19
CA SER A 204 1.18 7.50 16.53
C SER A 204 1.97 6.73 15.48
N ILE A 205 2.78 7.39 14.67
CA ILE A 205 3.65 6.73 13.68
C ILE A 205 4.66 5.82 14.39
N ARG A 206 5.25 6.25 15.51
CA ARG A 206 6.13 5.42 16.34
C ARG A 206 5.41 4.16 16.80
N LYS A 207 4.20 4.31 17.37
CA LYS A 207 3.37 3.17 17.79
C LYS A 207 3.07 2.22 16.64
N TYR A 208 2.78 2.76 15.45
CA TYR A 208 2.56 1.99 14.23
C TYR A 208 3.78 1.14 13.85
N LEU A 209 4.98 1.73 13.86
CA LEU A 209 6.24 1.06 13.53
C LEU A 209 6.68 0.02 14.58
N LEU A 210 6.39 0.29 15.85
CA LEU A 210 6.79 -0.57 16.97
C LEU A 210 5.79 -1.71 17.28
N ARG A 211 4.71 -1.85 16.52
CA ARG A 211 3.70 -2.89 16.75
C ARG A 211 4.28 -4.30 16.46
N SER A 212 4.45 -5.11 17.50
CA SER A 212 5.13 -6.43 17.46
C SER A 212 4.45 -7.51 16.60
N ASN A 213 3.13 -7.42 16.38
CA ASN A 213 2.33 -8.48 15.75
C ASN A 213 2.24 -8.41 14.21
N ARG A 214 3.12 -7.68 13.53
CA ARG A 214 3.10 -7.63 12.06
C ARG A 214 3.91 -8.78 11.48
N THR A 215 3.28 -9.56 10.61
CA THR A 215 3.93 -10.69 9.93
C THR A 215 5.12 -10.18 9.11
N ALA A 216 6.19 -10.97 9.05
CA ALA A 216 7.44 -10.61 8.38
C ALA A 216 7.29 -10.29 6.89
N TYR A 217 6.22 -10.81 6.28
CA TYR A 217 5.97 -10.81 4.85
C TYR A 217 5.14 -9.62 4.36
N SER A 218 4.48 -8.89 5.26
CA SER A 218 3.80 -7.66 4.87
C SER A 218 4.88 -6.62 4.58
N GLY A 219 5.06 -6.24 3.31
CA GLY A 219 5.92 -5.14 2.87
C GLY A 219 5.44 -3.80 3.44
N ASN A 220 5.63 -3.64 4.75
CA ASN A 220 5.21 -2.47 5.49
C ASN A 220 6.07 -1.30 5.01
N ASN A 221 5.47 -0.44 4.22
CA ASN A 221 6.12 0.78 3.77
C ASN A 221 5.48 1.94 4.52
N LEU A 222 6.32 2.70 5.20
CA LEU A 222 6.00 4.02 5.70
C LEU A 222 6.64 5.03 4.75
N TYR A 223 5.85 5.95 4.20
CA TYR A 223 6.38 7.03 3.36
C TYR A 223 5.99 8.38 3.95
N LEU A 224 6.95 9.23 4.31
CA LEU A 224 6.71 10.52 4.95
C LEU A 224 7.36 11.65 4.12
N THR A 225 6.58 12.55 3.51
CA THR A 225 7.19 13.69 2.80
C THR A 225 7.48 14.90 3.68
N PHE A 226 7.13 14.86 4.95
CA PHE A 226 7.48 15.94 5.86
C PHE A 226 8.82 15.64 6.51
N VAL A 227 9.49 16.71 6.91
CA VAL A 227 10.77 16.63 7.61
C VAL A 227 10.53 16.02 8.99
N VAL A 228 11.22 14.92 9.26
CA VAL A 228 11.21 14.25 10.55
C VAL A 228 12.54 14.54 11.24
N GLN A 229 12.48 14.97 12.50
CA GLN A 229 13.67 15.30 13.28
C GLN A 229 14.54 14.05 13.55
N SER A 230 15.85 14.26 13.67
CA SER A 230 16.82 13.19 13.91
C SER A 230 16.54 12.39 15.19
N ASP A 231 16.05 13.03 16.25
CA ASP A 231 15.73 12.39 17.54
C ASP A 231 14.65 11.31 17.43
N PHE A 232 13.65 11.50 16.55
CA PHE A 232 12.63 10.48 16.30
C PHE A 232 13.25 9.17 15.78
N PHE A 233 14.23 9.28 14.89
CA PHE A 233 14.93 8.11 14.36
C PHE A 233 15.87 7.49 15.37
N LYS A 234 16.57 8.31 16.18
CA LYS A 234 17.41 7.80 17.28
C LYS A 234 16.58 6.94 18.23
N ASP A 235 15.44 7.46 18.68
CA ASP A 235 14.50 6.71 19.54
C ASP A 235 13.98 5.43 18.87
N LEU A 236 13.61 5.48 17.58
CA LEU A 236 13.17 4.29 16.85
C LEU A 236 14.27 3.21 16.76
N LEU A 237 15.52 3.60 16.50
CA LEU A 237 16.65 2.69 16.43
C LEU A 237 16.95 2.07 17.81
N GLU A 238 16.89 2.86 18.88
CA GLU A 238 17.06 2.37 20.25
C GLU A 238 15.96 1.39 20.67
N ALA A 239 14.70 1.68 20.35
CA ALA A 239 13.59 0.74 20.57
C ALA A 239 13.80 -0.57 19.80
N TRP A 240 14.23 -0.49 18.54
CA TRP A 240 14.50 -1.67 17.73
C TRP A 240 15.66 -2.52 18.28
N LYS A 241 16.74 -1.88 18.76
CA LYS A 241 17.87 -2.55 19.43
C LYS A 241 17.41 -3.35 20.65
N LYS A 242 16.46 -2.81 21.43
CA LYS A 242 15.84 -3.45 22.61
C LYS A 242 14.92 -4.62 22.28
N GLY A 243 14.67 -4.91 21.01
CA GLY A 243 13.80 -6.01 20.63
C GLY A 243 12.42 -5.57 20.15
N GLU A 244 12.07 -4.29 20.29
CA GLU A 244 10.74 -3.78 19.98
C GLU A 244 10.53 -3.61 18.47
N GLY A 245 9.27 -3.70 18.04
CA GLY A 245 8.87 -3.32 16.69
C GLY A 245 9.24 -4.28 15.56
N THR A 246 8.76 -3.92 14.37
CA THR A 246 8.75 -4.79 13.19
C THR A 246 9.41 -4.19 11.97
N ARG A 247 10.06 -5.11 11.26
CA ARG A 247 10.35 -5.24 9.82
C ARG A 247 9.50 -4.32 8.92
N GLY A 248 10.18 -3.64 7.98
CA GLY A 248 9.56 -2.75 7.01
C GLY A 248 10.55 -1.81 6.35
N CYS A 249 10.03 -0.84 5.62
CA CYS A 249 10.77 0.21 4.94
C CYS A 249 10.16 1.56 5.34
N ILE A 250 10.99 2.50 5.79
CA ILE A 250 10.61 3.89 6.04
C ILE A 250 11.33 4.74 5.00
N ILE A 251 10.57 5.44 4.18
CA ILE A 251 11.09 6.43 3.25
C ILE A 251 10.64 7.78 3.75
N TYR A 252 11.57 8.73 3.88
CA TYR A 252 11.23 10.06 4.39
C TYR A 252 12.12 11.14 3.78
N ASN A 253 11.63 12.38 3.79
CA ASN A 253 12.42 13.52 3.35
C ASN A 253 13.51 13.83 4.39
N LEU A 254 14.76 13.92 3.91
CA LEU A 254 15.89 14.18 4.78
C LEU A 254 15.75 15.54 5.46
N PRO A 255 15.94 15.63 6.78
CA PRO A 255 15.97 16.92 7.44
C PRO A 255 17.22 17.71 7.02
N PRO A 256 17.20 19.05 7.10
CA PRO A 256 18.39 19.86 6.85
C PRO A 256 19.60 19.47 7.71
N ASP A 257 19.34 18.89 8.89
CA ASP A 257 20.36 18.39 9.81
C ASP A 257 20.76 16.93 9.56
N ALA A 258 20.48 16.37 8.38
CA ALA A 258 20.83 15.00 8.02
C ALA A 258 22.33 14.67 8.17
N HIS A 259 23.20 15.69 8.12
CA HIS A 259 24.62 15.52 8.43
C HIS A 259 24.87 14.97 9.85
N LYS A 260 23.95 15.17 10.79
CA LYS A 260 24.03 14.56 12.14
C LYS A 260 23.91 13.05 12.09
N TYR A 261 23.35 12.46 11.03
CA TYR A 261 23.37 11.01 10.88
C TYR A 261 24.76 10.47 10.59
N ARG A 262 25.72 11.31 10.11
CA ARG A 262 27.09 10.90 9.77
C ARG A 262 27.81 10.22 10.92
N GLU A 263 27.50 10.59 12.17
CA GLU A 263 28.07 9.94 13.36
C GLU A 263 27.76 8.44 13.44
N PHE A 264 26.71 7.98 12.77
CA PHE A 264 26.32 6.58 12.71
C PHE A 264 26.67 5.92 11.36
N MET A 265 27.19 6.67 10.39
CA MET A 265 27.41 6.16 9.03
C MET A 265 28.69 5.35 8.93
N THR A 266 28.65 4.36 8.06
CA THR A 266 29.81 3.65 7.54
C THR A 266 29.89 3.93 6.05
N GLU A 267 31.10 4.15 5.56
CA GLU A 267 31.35 4.34 4.14
C GLU A 267 31.73 3.00 3.52
N ASP A 268 31.14 2.66 2.36
CA ASP A 268 31.56 1.49 1.60
C ASP A 268 32.79 1.80 0.72
N ASP A 269 33.39 0.77 0.12
CA ASP A 269 34.56 0.91 -0.76
C ASP A 269 34.33 1.84 -1.97
N LYS A 270 33.07 2.22 -2.25
CA LYS A 270 32.67 3.10 -3.35
C LYS A 270 32.37 4.53 -2.89
N GLY A 271 32.64 4.84 -1.62
CA GLY A 271 32.35 6.15 -1.03
C GLY A 271 30.86 6.40 -0.78
N THR A 272 30.01 5.36 -0.89
CA THR A 272 28.59 5.53 -0.64
C THR A 272 28.35 5.44 0.86
N GLN A 273 27.79 6.51 1.41
CA GLN A 273 27.50 6.60 2.83
C GLN A 273 26.20 5.84 3.14
N TYR A 274 26.32 4.78 3.93
CA TYR A 274 25.17 4.05 4.45
C TYR A 274 25.24 4.01 5.97
N LEU A 275 24.08 4.08 6.63
CA LEU A 275 24.00 3.74 8.04
C LEU A 275 23.55 2.28 8.13
N PHE A 276 24.29 1.43 8.82
CA PHE A 276 23.73 0.15 9.22
C PHE A 276 23.96 -0.18 10.69
N VAL A 277 22.91 -0.70 11.33
CA VAL A 277 22.93 -1.12 12.73
C VAL A 277 22.65 -2.61 12.76
N ARG A 278 23.62 -3.42 13.22
CA ARG A 278 23.46 -4.86 13.38
C ARG A 278 22.91 -5.18 14.76
N ASN A 279 22.07 -6.21 14.81
CA ASN A 279 21.66 -6.86 16.03
C ASN A 279 21.93 -8.36 15.87
N GLU A 280 23.10 -8.80 16.36
CA GLU A 280 23.62 -10.16 16.16
C GLU A 280 22.73 -11.21 16.86
N SER A 281 22.30 -10.93 18.09
CA SER A 281 21.44 -11.85 18.85
C SER A 281 20.11 -12.13 18.14
N ARG A 282 19.58 -11.15 17.40
CA ARG A 282 18.34 -11.28 16.62
C ARG A 282 18.56 -11.65 15.15
N LYS A 283 19.82 -11.77 14.71
CA LYS A 283 20.22 -11.88 13.30
C LYS A 283 19.50 -10.84 12.43
N ALA A 284 19.58 -9.57 12.82
CA ALA A 284 18.84 -8.48 12.18
C ALA A 284 19.74 -7.28 11.83
N LEU A 285 19.29 -6.46 10.87
CA LEU A 285 20.01 -5.30 10.35
C LEU A 285 19.04 -4.17 10.04
N VAL A 286 19.35 -2.97 10.52
CA VAL A 286 18.79 -1.74 9.95
C VAL A 286 19.76 -1.21 8.93
N TYR A 287 19.28 -0.81 7.76
CA TYR A 287 20.07 -0.23 6.67
C TYR A 287 19.40 1.07 6.22
N CYS A 288 20.13 2.18 6.23
CA CYS A 288 19.68 3.47 5.73
C CYS A 288 20.45 3.84 4.47
N ASP A 289 19.70 4.07 3.40
CA ASP A 289 20.18 4.54 2.12
C ASP A 289 20.02 6.07 2.04
N LEU A 290 21.16 6.78 2.02
CA LEU A 290 21.24 8.23 1.86
C LEU A 290 21.78 8.64 0.48
N SER A 291 21.79 7.73 -0.50
CA SER A 291 22.29 8.04 -1.85
C SER A 291 21.51 9.14 -2.56
N HIS A 292 20.28 9.42 -2.13
CA HIS A 292 19.45 10.48 -2.70
C HIS A 292 19.54 11.78 -1.87
N PRO A 293 19.75 12.95 -2.50
CA PRO A 293 19.96 14.21 -1.77
C PRO A 293 18.71 14.71 -1.03
N ALA A 294 17.51 14.31 -1.47
CA ALA A 294 16.24 14.81 -0.90
C ALA A 294 15.54 13.84 0.06
N TRP A 295 15.88 12.55 0.06
CA TRP A 295 15.16 11.55 0.85
C TRP A 295 16.09 10.43 1.33
N ALA A 296 15.70 9.82 2.43
CA ALA A 296 16.35 8.66 3.01
C ALA A 296 15.42 7.46 2.99
N CYS A 297 16.00 6.27 2.89
CA CYS A 297 15.27 5.02 2.93
C CYS A 297 15.88 4.08 3.98
N ILE A 298 15.19 3.92 5.11
CA ILE A 298 15.55 2.99 6.17
C ILE A 298 14.82 1.67 5.93
N ARG A 299 15.56 0.58 5.82
CA ARG A 299 15.04 -0.78 5.66
C ARG A 299 15.45 -1.62 6.87
N PHE A 300 14.48 -2.35 7.41
CA PHE A 300 14.68 -3.27 8.54
C PHE A 300 14.66 -4.70 8.02
N TYR A 301 15.80 -5.36 8.12
CA TYR A 301 16.02 -6.73 7.73
C TYR A 301 16.11 -7.63 8.96
N LYS A 302 15.55 -8.83 8.86
CA LYS A 302 15.83 -9.94 9.77
C LYS A 302 16.14 -11.15 8.92
N CYS A 303 17.22 -11.84 9.26
CA CYS A 303 17.63 -13.05 8.57
C CYS A 303 16.53 -14.11 8.73
N SER A 304 16.19 -14.77 7.63
CA SER A 304 15.28 -15.90 7.57
C SER A 304 15.92 -17.12 6.87
N CYS A 305 17.26 -17.14 6.78
CA CYS A 305 17.97 -18.32 6.29
C CYS A 305 17.63 -19.52 7.17
N GLY A 306 17.24 -20.62 6.54
CA GLY A 306 16.78 -21.84 7.21
C GLY A 306 15.26 -22.04 7.14
N GLU A 307 14.48 -20.98 6.88
CA GLU A 307 13.02 -21.07 6.74
C GLU A 307 12.56 -20.80 5.30
N PHE A 308 13.09 -19.74 4.67
CA PHE A 308 12.67 -19.27 3.34
C PHE A 308 13.80 -18.50 2.62
N ASP A 309 13.54 -18.01 1.41
CA ASP A 309 14.41 -17.06 0.71
C ASP A 309 14.64 -15.80 1.55
N CYS A 310 15.86 -15.66 2.06
CA CYS A 310 16.24 -14.55 2.91
C CYS A 310 16.30 -13.25 2.11
N ALA A 311 15.29 -12.38 2.26
CA ALA A 311 15.23 -11.08 1.60
C ALA A 311 16.48 -10.22 1.86
N TRP A 312 17.08 -10.33 3.04
CA TRP A 312 18.35 -9.68 3.32
C TRP A 312 19.49 -10.24 2.44
N LYS A 313 19.67 -11.56 2.39
CA LYS A 313 20.69 -12.19 1.54
C LYS A 313 20.54 -11.80 0.06
N MET A 314 19.30 -11.69 -0.42
CA MET A 314 19.02 -11.29 -1.81
C MET A 314 19.37 -9.81 -2.06
N ASN A 315 18.96 -8.90 -1.16
CA ASN A 315 19.10 -7.46 -1.39
C ASN A 315 20.48 -6.91 -0.99
N LEU A 316 21.12 -7.47 0.05
CA LEU A 316 22.39 -7.00 0.61
C LEU A 316 23.30 -8.20 0.96
N PRO A 317 23.71 -9.03 -0.01
CA PRO A 317 24.48 -10.26 0.24
C PRO A 317 25.80 -10.00 0.97
N ARG A 318 26.44 -8.85 0.73
CA ARG A 318 27.71 -8.46 1.39
C ARG A 318 27.53 -8.21 2.89
N LEU A 319 26.38 -7.69 3.30
CA LEU A 319 26.09 -7.37 4.70
C LEU A 319 25.47 -8.56 5.46
N HIS A 320 25.08 -9.63 4.77
CA HIS A 320 24.43 -10.80 5.36
C HIS A 320 25.40 -11.75 6.12
N ARG A 321 26.69 -11.41 6.25
CA ARG A 321 27.67 -12.24 6.97
C ARG A 321 27.49 -12.05 8.49
N PHE A 322 27.02 -13.09 9.16
CA PHE A 322 26.96 -13.25 10.61
C PHE A 322 27.92 -14.33 11.07
#